data_AF-A0AAW8C4U6-F1
#
_entry.id   AF-A0AAW8C4U6-F1
#
_cell.length_a   1.000
_cell.length_b   1.000
_cell.length_c   1.000
_cell.angle_alpha   90.00
_cell.angle_beta   90.00
_cell.angle_gamma   90.00
#
_symmetry.space_group_name_H-M   'P 1'
#
loop_
_entity.id
_entity.type
_entity.pdbx_description
1 polymer ?
#
loop_
_entity_poly.entity_id
_entity_poly.type
_entity_poly.pdbx_seq_one_letter_code
_entity_poly.pdbx_strand_id
1 'polypeptide(L)'
;MRQLIYKDLFFFRVMWLVNFVMPLLFFMLEPSGEFLFPMSCLFITLSSVKTLTFMDERNKSEIIINSLPLSRKDIIIARYITCAVFIISAMVSTIIIVFLLRGIAVIGDIGVYHPNFYIEIPWYVVVSGVIYSLVFVATFFPSYYGTKSKVVRSIVSAVAMGIGVLLWMFISDDLNKATPPFINWIMNPLHLSIFIVGFITLVSIYIASMFLTIKIYEARDL
;
A
#
# COMPACT_ATOMS: atom_id res chain seq x y z
N MET A 1 2.83 -10.47 -20.78
CA MET A 1 3.01 -9.77 -19.48
C MET A 1 3.25 -8.26 -19.61
N ARG A 2 4.30 -7.78 -20.29
CA ARG A 2 4.68 -6.34 -20.28
C ARG A 2 3.55 -5.36 -20.66
N GLN A 3 2.73 -5.70 -21.67
CA GLN A 3 1.62 -4.86 -22.11
C GLN A 3 0.50 -4.72 -21.07
N LEU A 4 0.27 -5.75 -20.23
CA LEU A 4 -0.71 -5.69 -19.14
C LEU A 4 -0.29 -4.67 -18.08
N ILE A 5 0.99 -4.71 -17.68
CA ILE A 5 1.56 -3.76 -16.71
C ILE A 5 1.46 -2.33 -17.24
N TYR A 6 1.79 -2.10 -18.51
CA TYR A 6 1.68 -0.76 -19.11
C TYR A 6 0.24 -0.24 -19.15
N LYS A 7 -0.73 -1.12 -19.46
CA LYS A 7 -2.16 -0.76 -19.41
C LYS A 7 -2.54 -0.32 -18.00
N ASP A 8 -2.13 -1.05 -16.98
CA ASP A 8 -2.48 -0.75 -15.60
C ASP A 8 -1.79 0.55 -15.11
N LEU A 9 -0.54 0.79 -15.51
CA LEU A 9 0.19 2.04 -15.25
C LEU A 9 -0.41 3.25 -15.98
N PHE A 10 -1.06 3.07 -17.13
CA PHE A 10 -1.74 4.17 -17.80
C PHE A 10 -2.87 4.74 -16.92
N PHE A 11 -3.60 3.89 -16.20
CA PHE A 11 -4.63 4.33 -15.27
C PHE A 11 -4.05 5.01 -14.02
N PHE A 12 -2.84 4.65 -13.62
CA PHE A 12 -2.12 5.34 -12.55
C PHE A 12 -1.93 6.84 -12.84
N ARG A 13 -1.78 7.23 -14.11
CA ARG A 13 -1.70 8.65 -14.51
C ARG A 13 -2.93 9.44 -14.06
N VAL A 14 -4.12 8.84 -14.04
CA VAL A 14 -5.35 9.52 -13.60
C VAL A 14 -5.41 9.66 -12.07
N MET A 15 -4.70 8.79 -11.35
CA MET A 15 -4.71 8.73 -9.88
C MET A 15 -3.64 9.61 -9.21
N TRP A 16 -2.88 10.39 -9.97
CA TRP A 16 -1.90 11.32 -9.45
C TRP A 16 -2.48 12.31 -8.41
N LEU A 17 -3.74 12.75 -8.61
CA LEU A 17 -4.43 13.61 -7.64
C LEU A 17 -4.65 12.90 -6.31
N VAL A 18 -5.01 11.61 -6.32
CA VAL A 18 -5.21 10.83 -5.08
C VAL A 18 -3.89 10.67 -4.33
N ASN A 19 -2.80 10.40 -5.06
CA ASN A 19 -1.45 10.35 -4.50
C ASN A 19 -1.06 11.66 -3.80
N PHE A 20 -1.55 12.80 -4.29
CA PHE A 20 -1.23 14.11 -3.73
C PHE A 20 -2.18 14.54 -2.60
N VAL A 21 -3.49 14.32 -2.77
CA VAL A 21 -4.52 14.78 -1.84
C VAL A 21 -4.53 13.95 -0.56
N MET A 22 -4.29 12.64 -0.63
CA MET A 22 -4.40 11.77 0.55
C MET A 22 -3.39 12.12 1.65
N PRO A 23 -2.08 12.29 1.38
CA PRO A 23 -1.13 12.67 2.42
C PRO A 23 -1.43 14.06 3.02
N LEU A 24 -1.90 15.01 2.21
CA LEU A 24 -2.33 16.33 2.68
C LEU A 24 -3.55 16.26 3.60
N LEU A 25 -4.54 15.44 3.25
CA LEU A 25 -5.74 15.26 4.07
C LEU A 25 -5.37 14.66 5.42
N PHE A 26 -4.55 13.61 5.45
CA PHE A 26 -4.11 13.00 6.70
C PHE A 26 -3.24 13.93 7.55
N PHE A 27 -2.43 14.78 6.92
CA PHE A 27 -1.69 15.82 7.62
C PHE A 27 -2.61 16.83 8.34
N MET A 28 -3.71 17.24 7.69
CA MET A 28 -4.70 18.14 8.30
C MET A 28 -5.47 17.49 9.45
N LEU A 29 -5.74 16.19 9.37
CA LEU A 29 -6.43 15.45 10.43
C LEU A 29 -5.55 15.19 11.64
N GLU A 30 -4.30 14.81 11.39
CA GLU A 30 -3.39 14.39 12.45
C GLU A 30 -1.95 14.87 12.16
N PRO A 31 -1.60 16.07 12.66
CA PRO A 31 -0.28 16.65 12.43
C PRO A 31 0.84 15.98 13.23
N SER A 32 0.52 15.06 14.16
CA SER A 32 1.51 14.30 14.95
C SER A 32 2.39 13.38 14.07
N GLY A 33 1.93 13.06 12.85
CA GLY A 33 2.70 12.32 11.86
C GLY A 33 2.69 10.80 12.02
N GLU A 34 2.27 10.27 13.18
CA GLU A 34 2.25 8.82 13.45
C GLU A 34 1.31 8.06 12.50
N PHE A 35 0.13 8.63 12.23
CA PHE A 35 -0.86 8.01 11.34
C PHE A 35 -0.75 8.46 9.89
N LEU A 36 -0.12 9.61 9.66
CA LEU A 36 -0.04 10.26 8.36
C LEU A 36 0.54 9.32 7.31
N PHE A 37 1.70 8.73 7.59
CA PHE A 37 2.40 7.88 6.63
C PHE A 37 1.68 6.55 6.35
N PRO A 38 1.38 5.72 7.37
CA PRO A 38 0.78 4.41 7.11
C PRO A 38 -0.62 4.51 6.50
N MET A 39 -1.43 5.46 6.97
CA MET A 39 -2.80 5.61 6.46
C MET A 39 -2.81 6.19 5.05
N SER A 40 -1.95 7.17 4.73
CA SER A 40 -1.86 7.67 3.36
C SER A 40 -1.42 6.57 2.39
N CYS A 41 -0.40 5.78 2.73
CA CYS A 41 0.07 4.67 1.90
C CYS A 41 -1.03 3.62 1.66
N LEU A 42 -1.74 3.23 2.73
CA LEU A 42 -2.86 2.29 2.67
C LEU A 42 -4.01 2.85 1.81
N PHE A 43 -4.44 4.09 2.04
CA PHE A 43 -5.55 4.68 1.29
C PHE A 43 -5.23 4.90 -0.18
N ILE A 44 -4.00 5.32 -0.50
CA ILE A 44 -3.53 5.45 -1.88
C ILE A 44 -3.55 4.08 -2.58
N THR A 45 -3.03 3.04 -1.93
CA THR A 45 -2.96 1.70 -2.52
C THR A 45 -4.35 1.09 -2.68
N LEU A 46 -5.23 1.27 -1.69
CA LEU A 46 -6.64 0.89 -1.78
C LEU A 46 -7.34 1.61 -2.94
N SER A 47 -7.20 2.92 -3.04
CA SER A 47 -7.80 3.71 -4.10
C SER A 47 -7.29 3.26 -5.47
N SER A 48 -6.00 2.93 -5.55
CA SER A 48 -5.37 2.45 -6.78
C SER A 48 -5.90 1.10 -7.23
N VAL A 49 -5.99 0.15 -6.31
CA VAL A 49 -6.51 -1.20 -6.58
C VAL A 49 -8.01 -1.18 -6.88
N LYS A 50 -8.80 -0.37 -6.16
CA LYS A 50 -10.24 -0.21 -6.40
C LYS A 50 -10.53 0.44 -7.75
N THR A 51 -9.76 1.46 -8.14
CA THR A 51 -9.93 2.10 -9.45
C THR A 51 -9.59 1.13 -10.57
N LEU A 52 -8.49 0.40 -10.46
CA LEU A 52 -8.10 -0.62 -11.43
C LEU A 52 -9.23 -1.66 -11.64
N THR A 53 -9.75 -2.20 -10.53
CA THR A 53 -10.82 -3.20 -10.58
C THR A 53 -12.16 -2.65 -11.07
N PHE A 54 -12.52 -1.43 -10.68
CA PHE A 54 -13.73 -0.75 -11.16
C PHE A 54 -13.69 -0.52 -12.67
N MET A 55 -12.52 -0.13 -13.21
CA MET A 55 -12.35 0.07 -14.64
C MET A 55 -12.40 -1.23 -15.43
N ASP A 56 -11.78 -2.29 -14.91
CA ASP A 56 -11.85 -3.61 -15.55
C ASP A 56 -13.29 -4.17 -15.58
N GLU A 57 -14.10 -3.92 -14.55
CA GLU A 57 -15.53 -4.22 -14.55
C GLU A 57 -16.31 -3.37 -15.55
N ARG A 58 -16.10 -2.06 -15.55
CA ARG A 58 -16.82 -1.10 -16.42
C ARG A 58 -16.57 -1.39 -17.89
N ASN A 59 -15.32 -1.68 -18.25
CA ASN A 59 -14.90 -1.91 -19.63
C ASN A 59 -15.06 -3.38 -20.06
N LYS A 60 -15.60 -4.26 -19.20
CA LYS A 60 -15.62 -5.72 -19.41
C LYS A 60 -14.25 -6.27 -19.80
N SER A 61 -13.18 -5.64 -19.32
CA SER A 61 -11.81 -5.96 -19.72
C SER A 61 -11.43 -7.38 -19.30
N GLU A 62 -12.06 -7.95 -18.28
CA GLU A 62 -11.89 -9.36 -17.93
C GLU A 62 -12.31 -10.31 -19.06
N ILE A 63 -13.43 -10.03 -19.75
CA ILE A 63 -13.91 -10.87 -20.86
C ILE A 63 -12.94 -10.76 -22.05
N ILE A 64 -12.49 -9.53 -22.34
CA ILE A 64 -11.55 -9.26 -23.44
C ILE A 64 -10.19 -9.93 -23.15
N ILE A 65 -9.66 -9.76 -21.95
CA ILE A 65 -8.37 -10.35 -21.55
C ILE A 65 -8.44 -11.88 -21.55
N ASN A 66 -9.58 -12.46 -21.17
CA ASN A 66 -9.79 -13.91 -21.20
C ASN A 66 -10.01 -14.46 -22.62
N SER A 67 -10.38 -13.62 -23.59
CA SER A 67 -10.45 -13.99 -25.00
C SER A 67 -9.09 -13.96 -25.71
N LEU A 68 -8.09 -13.30 -25.11
CA LEU A 68 -6.72 -13.30 -25.63
C LEU A 68 -6.03 -14.63 -25.28
N PRO A 69 -5.08 -15.11 -26.12
CA PRO A 69 -4.28 -16.30 -25.85
C PRO A 69 -3.20 -16.01 -24.80
N LEU A 70 -3.59 -15.48 -23.64
CA LEU A 70 -2.73 -15.17 -22.51
C LEU A 70 -2.97 -16.18 -21.40
N SER A 71 -1.89 -16.60 -20.73
CA SER A 71 -2.03 -17.50 -19.59
C SER A 71 -2.66 -16.76 -18.42
N ARG A 72 -3.56 -17.43 -17.69
CA ARG A 72 -4.20 -16.90 -16.49
C ARG A 72 -3.17 -16.51 -15.42
N LYS A 73 -2.07 -17.27 -15.33
CA LYS A 73 -0.93 -17.00 -14.44
C LYS A 73 -0.30 -15.65 -14.73
N ASP A 74 -0.04 -15.34 -16.01
CA ASP A 74 0.60 -14.10 -16.44
C ASP A 74 -0.24 -12.86 -16.10
N ILE A 75 -1.57 -12.98 -16.12
CA ILE A 75 -2.48 -11.88 -15.76
C ILE A 75 -2.36 -11.57 -14.26
N ILE A 76 -2.38 -12.61 -13.41
CA ILE A 76 -2.26 -12.42 -11.96
C ILE A 76 -0.87 -11.88 -11.58
N ILE A 77 0.20 -12.44 -12.17
CA ILE A 77 1.57 -11.96 -11.92
C ILE A 77 1.71 -10.48 -12.31
N ALA A 78 1.19 -10.08 -13.48
CA ALA A 78 1.22 -8.68 -13.91
C ALA A 78 0.48 -7.76 -12.93
N ARG A 79 -0.66 -8.21 -12.37
CA ARG A 79 -1.39 -7.43 -11.36
C ARG A 79 -0.62 -7.28 -10.05
N TYR A 80 -0.02 -8.35 -9.53
CA TYR A 80 0.79 -8.28 -8.31
C TYR A 80 2.03 -7.38 -8.49
N ILE A 81 2.67 -7.40 -9.66
CA ILE A 81 3.77 -6.48 -9.97
C ILE A 81 3.28 -5.03 -10.02
N THR A 82 2.15 -4.77 -10.67
CA THR A 82 1.58 -3.42 -10.75
C THR A 82 1.23 -2.88 -9.37
N CYS A 83 0.65 -3.71 -8.50
CA CYS A 83 0.37 -3.31 -7.12
C CYS A 83 1.63 -3.02 -6.30
N ALA A 84 2.73 -3.75 -6.52
CA ALA A 84 4.01 -3.41 -5.90
C ALA A 84 4.50 -2.02 -6.34
N VAL A 85 4.34 -1.68 -7.63
CA VAL A 85 4.65 -0.33 -8.15
C VAL A 85 3.75 0.73 -7.50
N PHE A 86 2.46 0.45 -7.32
CA PHE A 86 1.54 1.37 -6.63
C PHE A 86 1.95 1.62 -5.18
N ILE A 87 2.37 0.59 -4.46
CA ILE A 87 2.87 0.74 -3.08
C ILE A 87 4.11 1.62 -3.04
N ILE A 88 5.09 1.37 -3.91
CA ILE A 88 6.31 2.19 -3.99
C ILE A 88 5.96 3.65 -4.34
N SER A 89 5.05 3.85 -5.30
CA SER A 89 4.64 5.20 -5.69
C SER A 89 3.89 5.93 -4.58
N ALA A 90 3.09 5.23 -3.78
CA ALA A 90 2.41 5.77 -2.62
C ALA A 90 3.41 6.25 -1.57
N MET A 91 4.42 5.42 -1.26
CA MET A 91 5.50 5.79 -0.36
C MET A 91 6.22 7.05 -0.84
N VAL A 92 6.66 7.07 -2.10
CA VAL A 92 7.38 8.20 -2.68
C VAL A 92 6.54 9.47 -2.64
N SER A 93 5.26 9.38 -2.98
CA SER A 93 4.33 10.53 -2.93
C SER A 93 4.19 11.09 -1.51
N THR A 94 3.98 10.22 -0.52
CA THR A 94 3.86 10.63 0.88
C THR A 94 5.17 11.25 1.39
N ILE A 95 6.34 10.68 1.08
CA ILE A 95 7.64 11.25 1.44
C ILE A 95 7.81 12.64 0.85
N ILE A 96 7.50 12.82 -0.44
CA ILE A 96 7.63 14.11 -1.12
C ILE A 96 6.73 15.16 -0.44
N ILE A 97 5.48 14.83 -0.14
CA ILE A 97 4.56 15.78 0.49
C ILE A 97 5.03 16.16 1.89
N VAL A 98 5.42 15.19 2.71
CA VAL A 98 5.94 15.47 4.05
C VAL A 98 7.17 16.36 3.98
N PHE A 99 8.07 16.09 3.02
CA PHE A 99 9.26 16.91 2.80
C PHE A 99 8.89 18.34 2.39
N LEU A 100 7.91 18.52 1.49
CA LEU A 100 7.42 19.85 1.09
C LEU A 100 6.79 20.60 2.26
N LEU A 101 5.96 19.94 3.07
CA LEU A 101 5.35 20.51 4.27
C LEU A 101 6.41 20.97 5.28
N ARG A 102 7.44 20.14 5.51
CA ARG A 102 8.58 20.51 6.36
C ARG A 102 9.35 21.70 5.77
N GLY A 103 9.52 21.74 4.45
CA GLY A 103 10.18 22.86 3.76
C GLY A 103 9.50 24.21 4.01
N ILE A 104 8.17 24.24 4.11
CA ILE A 104 7.40 25.45 4.45
C ILE A 104 7.75 25.95 5.86
N ALA A 105 7.98 25.06 6.82
CA ALA A 105 8.34 25.41 8.19
C ALA A 105 9.67 26.18 8.29
N VAL A 106 10.57 25.99 7.32
CA VAL A 106 11.91 26.60 7.28
C VAL A 106 11.90 28.00 6.67
N ILE A 107 10.77 28.43 6.07
CA ILE A 107 10.66 29.74 5.44
C ILE A 107 10.33 30.80 6.49
N GLY A 108 11.31 31.66 6.80
CA GLY A 108 11.15 32.74 7.78
C GLY A 108 10.81 32.21 9.18
N ASP A 109 9.93 32.92 9.89
CA ASP A 109 9.50 32.53 11.25
C ASP A 109 8.28 31.59 11.25
N ILE A 110 7.85 31.07 10.09
CA ILE A 110 6.62 30.24 9.98
C ILE A 110 6.70 29.02 10.89
N GLY A 111 7.85 28.36 11.00
CA GLY A 111 8.04 27.23 11.92
C GLY A 111 7.88 27.58 13.40
N VAL A 112 8.08 28.84 13.78
CA VAL A 112 7.87 29.32 15.16
C VAL A 112 6.38 29.50 15.46
N TYR A 113 5.61 30.01 14.49
CA TYR A 113 4.16 30.22 14.64
C TYR A 113 3.32 28.97 14.34
N HIS A 114 3.87 28.02 13.58
CA HIS A 114 3.21 26.78 13.19
C HIS A 114 4.12 25.56 13.40
N PRO A 115 4.32 25.14 14.66
CA PRO A 115 5.19 24.00 15.00
C PRO A 115 4.71 22.66 14.38
N ASN A 116 3.42 22.56 14.03
CA ASN A 116 2.82 21.40 13.39
C ASN A 116 3.44 21.03 12.03
N PHE A 117 4.17 21.94 11.36
CA PHE A 117 4.87 21.64 10.11
C PHE A 117 6.20 20.90 10.33
N TYR A 118 6.73 20.87 11.56
CA TYR A 118 7.94 20.14 11.89
C TYR A 118 7.60 18.70 12.28
N ILE A 119 7.38 17.85 11.26
CA ILE A 119 7.12 16.42 11.45
C ILE A 119 8.39 15.63 11.26
N GLU A 120 8.78 14.87 12.28
CA GLU A 120 9.78 13.82 12.17
C GLU A 120 9.06 12.48 12.02
N ILE A 121 9.16 11.87 10.84
CA ILE A 121 8.54 10.55 10.60
C ILE A 121 9.51 9.46 11.07
N PRO A 122 9.16 8.69 12.11
CA PRO A 122 9.99 7.57 12.54
C PRO A 122 10.06 6.48 11.47
N TRP A 123 11.17 5.77 11.40
CA TRP A 123 11.39 4.73 10.38
C TRP A 123 10.35 3.59 10.47
N TYR A 124 9.87 3.25 11.67
CA TYR A 124 8.88 2.19 11.86
C TYR A 124 7.50 2.58 11.33
N VAL A 125 7.18 3.87 11.33
CA VAL A 125 5.96 4.44 10.73
C VAL A 125 5.99 4.34 9.21
N VAL A 126 7.18 4.42 8.60
CA VAL A 126 7.39 4.14 7.17
C VAL A 126 7.19 2.66 6.87
N VAL A 127 7.81 1.79 7.68
CA VAL A 127 7.72 0.32 7.52
C VAL A 127 6.28 -0.18 7.69
N SER A 128 5.53 0.34 8.66
CA SER A 128 4.14 -0.05 8.90
C SER A 128 3.24 0.25 7.70
N GLY A 129 3.44 1.39 7.03
CA GLY A 129 2.70 1.73 5.80
C GLY A 129 2.90 0.73 4.66
N VAL A 130 4.12 0.19 4.51
CA VAL A 130 4.43 -0.85 3.53
C VAL A 130 3.75 -2.16 3.90
N ILE A 131 3.84 -2.56 5.17
CA ILE A 131 3.23 -3.79 5.69
C ILE A 131 1.72 -3.76 5.46
N TYR A 132 1.03 -2.69 5.86
CA TYR A 132 -0.43 -2.61 5.73
C TYR A 132 -0.88 -2.66 4.27
N SER A 133 -0.16 -1.97 3.38
CA SER A 133 -0.48 -1.99 1.96
C SER A 133 -0.27 -3.36 1.33
N LEU A 134 0.80 -4.08 1.71
CA LEU A 134 1.07 -5.44 1.22
C LEU A 134 0.05 -6.45 1.77
N VAL A 135 -0.30 -6.37 3.04
CA VAL A 135 -1.36 -7.20 3.66
C VAL A 135 -2.71 -6.94 2.98
N PHE A 136 -3.04 -5.68 2.69
CA PHE A 136 -4.25 -5.34 1.96
C PHE A 136 -4.29 -6.01 0.57
N VAL A 137 -3.24 -5.86 -0.23
CA VAL A 137 -3.16 -6.46 -1.57
C VAL A 137 -3.22 -7.99 -1.50
N ALA A 138 -2.47 -8.58 -0.57
CA ALA A 138 -2.43 -10.03 -0.38
C ALA A 138 -3.79 -10.62 0.03
N THR A 139 -4.64 -9.85 0.72
CA THR A 139 -5.99 -10.29 1.12
C THR A 139 -7.03 -10.01 0.04
N PHE A 140 -6.90 -8.87 -0.66
CA PHE A 140 -7.90 -8.37 -1.59
C PHE A 140 -8.00 -9.21 -2.87
N PHE A 141 -6.87 -9.60 -3.49
CA PHE A 141 -6.89 -10.30 -4.77
C PHE A 141 -7.47 -11.71 -4.74
N PRO A 142 -7.16 -12.56 -3.74
CA PRO A 142 -7.83 -13.84 -3.57
C PRO A 142 -9.36 -13.71 -3.56
N SER A 143 -9.88 -12.71 -2.84
CA SER A 143 -11.31 -12.43 -2.80
C SER A 143 -11.82 -11.92 -4.14
N TYR A 144 -11.12 -10.98 -4.77
CA TYR A 144 -11.52 -10.40 -6.06
C TYR A 144 -11.72 -11.48 -7.14
N TYR A 145 -10.78 -12.41 -7.25
CA TYR A 145 -10.85 -13.46 -8.25
C TYR A 145 -11.68 -14.68 -7.81
N GLY A 146 -11.87 -14.88 -6.51
CA GLY A 146 -12.67 -15.99 -5.96
C GLY A 146 -14.17 -15.75 -5.91
N THR A 147 -14.63 -14.50 -5.79
CA THR A 147 -16.06 -14.18 -5.70
C THR A 147 -16.53 -13.20 -6.77
N LYS A 148 -17.75 -13.43 -7.30
CA LYS A 148 -18.46 -12.48 -8.18
C LYS A 148 -19.18 -11.37 -7.39
N SER A 149 -19.36 -11.54 -6.08
CA SER A 149 -20.16 -10.62 -5.26
C SER A 149 -19.37 -9.35 -4.92
N LYS A 150 -19.90 -8.20 -5.36
CA LYS A 150 -19.37 -6.87 -5.00
C LYS A 150 -19.40 -6.61 -3.50
N VAL A 151 -20.44 -7.10 -2.82
CA VAL A 151 -20.64 -6.93 -1.38
C VAL A 151 -19.55 -7.68 -0.60
N VAL A 152 -19.31 -8.95 -0.95
CA VAL A 152 -18.27 -9.76 -0.30
C VAL A 152 -16.89 -9.13 -0.48
N ARG A 153 -16.57 -8.64 -1.68
CA ARG A 153 -15.31 -7.92 -1.93
C ARG A 153 -15.18 -6.63 -1.13
N SER A 154 -16.27 -5.91 -0.93
CA SER A 154 -16.29 -4.68 -0.12
C SER A 154 -16.03 -5.00 1.35
N ILE A 155 -16.68 -6.04 1.88
CA ILE A 155 -16.48 -6.52 3.25
C ILE A 155 -15.03 -6.96 3.44
N VAL A 156 -14.47 -7.77 2.53
CA VAL A 156 -13.06 -8.20 2.62
C VAL A 156 -12.11 -7.02 2.58
N SER A 157 -12.36 -6.01 1.74
CA SER A 157 -11.54 -4.80 1.76
C SER A 157 -11.63 -4.05 3.09
N ALA A 158 -12.84 -3.92 3.67
CA ALA A 158 -13.03 -3.24 4.95
C ALA A 158 -12.35 -4.00 6.10
N VAL A 159 -12.45 -5.33 6.12
CA VAL A 159 -11.78 -6.19 7.10
C VAL A 159 -10.25 -6.09 6.95
N ALA A 160 -9.73 -6.09 5.73
CA ALA A 160 -8.29 -5.93 5.48
C ALA A 160 -7.75 -4.57 5.97
N MET A 161 -8.54 -3.49 5.80
CA MET A 161 -8.20 -2.19 6.38
C MET A 161 -8.23 -2.24 7.91
N GLY A 162 -9.26 -2.86 8.50
CA GLY A 162 -9.40 -3.02 9.94
C GLY A 162 -8.24 -3.80 10.57
N ILE A 163 -7.73 -4.83 9.88
CA ILE A 163 -6.53 -5.58 10.31
C ILE A 163 -5.31 -4.66 10.32
N GLY A 164 -5.15 -3.78 9.33
CA GLY A 164 -4.06 -2.79 9.33
C GLY A 164 -4.12 -1.86 10.54
N VAL A 165 -5.32 -1.38 10.89
CA VAL A 165 -5.54 -0.51 12.07
C VAL A 165 -5.33 -1.28 13.39
N LEU A 166 -5.72 -2.55 13.47
CA LEU A 166 -5.49 -3.37 14.66
C LEU A 166 -4.00 -3.70 14.84
N LEU A 167 -3.30 -4.08 13.75
CA LEU A 167 -1.85 -4.29 13.78
C LEU A 167 -1.10 -3.03 14.21
N TRP A 168 -1.61 -1.84 13.87
CA TRP A 168 -1.09 -0.58 14.38
C TRP A 168 -1.18 -0.48 15.90
N MET A 169 -2.36 -0.66 16.49
CA MET A 169 -2.55 -0.56 17.95
C MET A 169 -1.58 -1.45 18.74
N PHE A 170 -1.25 -2.63 18.22
CA PHE A 170 -0.29 -3.54 18.85
C PHE A 170 1.19 -3.15 18.62
N ILE A 171 1.52 -2.55 17.47
CA ILE A 171 2.91 -2.19 17.12
C ILE A 171 3.29 -0.83 17.71
N SER A 172 2.38 0.14 17.75
CA SER A 172 2.67 1.51 18.20
C SER A 172 2.96 1.60 19.69
N ASP A 173 2.27 0.83 20.53
CA ASP A 173 2.39 0.91 21.99
C ASP A 173 3.76 0.43 22.53
N ASP A 174 4.36 -0.56 21.85
CA ASP A 174 5.63 -1.17 22.27
C ASP A 174 6.85 -0.50 21.62
N LEU A 175 6.70 0.09 20.41
CA LEU A 175 7.80 0.76 19.69
C LEU A 175 7.98 2.25 20.04
N ASN A 176 6.92 2.95 20.49
CA ASN A 176 6.96 4.40 20.78
C ASN A 176 7.88 4.79 21.95
N LYS A 177 8.40 3.84 22.73
CA LYS A 177 9.28 4.11 23.87
C LYS A 177 10.74 4.06 23.43
N ALA A 178 11.26 5.22 23.02
CA ALA A 178 12.69 5.49 22.82
C ALA A 178 13.39 4.61 21.76
N THR A 179 12.81 4.45 20.57
CA THR A 179 13.51 3.77 19.48
C THR A 179 14.70 4.61 19.00
N PRO A 180 15.93 4.08 18.97
CA PRO A 180 17.08 4.78 18.41
C PRO A 180 16.90 5.01 16.89
N PRO A 181 17.66 5.94 16.30
CA PRO A 181 17.67 6.14 14.84
C PRO A 181 17.84 4.81 14.10
N PHE A 182 17.20 4.66 12.94
CA PHE A 182 17.16 3.39 12.20
C PHE A 182 18.54 2.73 12.05
N ILE A 183 19.56 3.53 11.72
CA ILE A 183 20.94 3.06 11.54
C ILE A 183 21.47 2.43 12.84
N ASN A 184 21.24 3.05 13.99
CA ASN A 184 21.69 2.52 15.27
C ASN A 184 20.87 1.29 15.67
N TRP A 185 19.58 1.28 15.36
CA TRP A 185 18.70 0.14 15.61
C TRP A 185 19.11 -1.10 14.79
N ILE A 186 19.34 -0.93 13.48
CA ILE A 186 19.64 -2.03 12.55
C ILE A 186 21.06 -2.58 12.72
N MET A 187 21.99 -1.81 13.31
CA MET A 187 23.34 -2.30 13.60
C MET A 187 23.39 -3.35 14.70
N ASN A 188 22.33 -3.50 15.50
CA ASN A 188 22.22 -4.61 16.43
C ASN A 188 21.99 -5.93 15.67
N PRO A 189 22.86 -6.96 15.81
CA PRO A 189 22.73 -8.23 15.10
C PRO A 189 21.38 -8.92 15.30
N LEU A 190 20.77 -8.80 16.49
CA LEU A 190 19.44 -9.37 16.76
C LEU A 190 18.35 -8.64 15.98
N HIS A 191 18.36 -7.31 15.96
CA HIS A 191 17.38 -6.51 15.21
C HIS A 191 17.53 -6.70 13.70
N LEU A 192 18.77 -6.77 13.19
CA LEU A 192 19.05 -7.10 11.80
C LEU A 192 18.47 -8.47 11.42
N SER A 193 18.67 -9.48 12.28
CA SER A 193 18.14 -10.82 12.06
C SER A 193 16.61 -10.83 12.02
N ILE A 194 15.96 -10.15 12.98
CA ILE A 194 14.50 -10.02 13.03
C ILE A 194 13.97 -9.28 11.79
N PHE A 195 14.64 -8.21 11.37
CA PHE A 195 14.25 -7.45 10.19
C PHE A 195 14.33 -8.29 8.90
N ILE A 196 15.41 -9.05 8.72
CA ILE A 196 15.58 -9.96 7.57
C ILE A 196 14.51 -11.04 7.58
N VAL A 197 14.28 -11.70 8.72
CA VAL A 197 13.24 -12.73 8.87
C VAL A 197 11.86 -12.14 8.58
N GLY A 198 11.55 -10.96 9.14
CA GLY A 198 10.30 -10.23 8.89
C GLY A 198 10.11 -9.87 7.41
N PHE A 199 11.17 -9.44 6.73
CA PHE A 199 11.11 -9.17 5.29
C PHE A 199 10.86 -10.44 4.48
N ILE A 200 11.57 -11.53 4.77
CA ILE A 200 11.40 -12.83 4.09
C ILE A 200 9.99 -13.37 4.31
N THR A 201 9.46 -13.32 5.53
CA THR A 201 8.10 -13.80 5.82
C THR A 201 7.07 -12.97 5.06
N LEU A 202 7.22 -11.65 5.02
CA LEU A 202 6.29 -10.78 4.32
C LEU A 202 6.30 -11.03 2.81
N VAL A 203 7.48 -11.13 2.20
CA VAL A 203 7.63 -11.48 0.78
C VAL A 203 7.03 -12.87 0.50
N SER A 204 7.24 -13.82 1.39
CA SER A 204 6.68 -15.18 1.28
C SER A 204 5.15 -15.17 1.32
N ILE A 205 4.55 -14.38 2.21
CA ILE A 205 3.08 -14.20 2.30
C ILE A 205 2.54 -13.58 1.00
N TYR A 206 3.22 -12.57 0.47
CA TYR A 206 2.81 -11.92 -0.78
C TYR A 206 2.85 -12.89 -1.97
N ILE A 207 3.91 -13.68 -2.09
CA ILE A 207 4.07 -14.70 -3.13
C ILE A 207 3.07 -15.84 -2.94
N ALA A 208 2.84 -16.32 -1.71
CA ALA A 208 1.86 -17.36 -1.42
C ALA A 208 0.44 -16.89 -1.78
N SER A 209 0.09 -15.65 -1.46
CA SER A 209 -1.17 -15.02 -1.88
C SER A 209 -1.31 -14.96 -3.41
N MET A 210 -0.24 -14.63 -4.13
CA MET A 210 -0.23 -14.66 -5.60
C MET A 210 -0.53 -16.07 -6.13
N PHE A 211 0.15 -17.10 -5.63
CA PHE A 211 -0.08 -18.49 -6.04
C PHE A 211 -1.50 -18.97 -5.71
N LEU A 212 -2.02 -18.61 -4.54
CA LEU A 212 -3.39 -18.90 -4.15
C LEU A 212 -4.37 -18.24 -5.14
N THR A 213 -4.17 -16.98 -5.47
CA THR A 213 -4.99 -16.25 -6.44
C THR A 213 -4.94 -16.88 -7.83
N ILE A 214 -3.77 -17.33 -8.28
CA ILE A 214 -3.62 -18.06 -9.54
C ILE A 214 -4.50 -19.32 -9.54
N LYS A 215 -4.40 -20.16 -8.49
CA LYS A 215 -5.21 -21.38 -8.39
C LYS A 215 -6.71 -21.09 -8.41
N ILE A 216 -7.15 -20.07 -7.66
CA ILE A 216 -8.55 -19.64 -7.64
C ILE A 216 -8.99 -19.19 -9.04
N TYR A 217 -8.15 -18.42 -9.74
CA TYR A 217 -8.50 -17.88 -11.05
C TYR A 217 -8.50 -18.93 -12.16
N GLU A 218 -7.66 -19.96 -12.05
CA GLU A 218 -7.65 -21.12 -12.96
C GLU A 218 -8.86 -22.03 -12.75
N ALA A 219 -9.23 -22.30 -11.50
CA ALA A 219 -10.39 -23.14 -11.17
C ALA A 219 -11.75 -22.49 -11.51
N ARG A 220 -11.75 -21.21 -11.86
CA ARG A 220 -12.96 -20.48 -12.21
C ARG A 220 -13.29 -20.73 -13.68
N ASP A 221 -14.20 -21.68 -13.90
CA ASP A 221 -14.83 -21.90 -15.20
C ASP A 221 -15.56 -20.62 -15.63
N LEU A 222 -15.29 -20.19 -16.87
CA LEU A 222 -15.97 -19.11 -17.56
C LEU A 222 -16.88 -19.69 -18.63
#